data_AF-A0A1X6Z3R7-F1
#
_entry.id   AF-A0A1X6Z3R7-F1
#
_cell.length_a   1.000
_cell.length_b   1.000
_cell.length_c   1.000
_cell.angle_alpha   90.00
_cell.angle_beta   90.00
_cell.angle_gamma   90.00
#
_symmetry.space_group_name_H-M   'P 1'
#
loop_
_entity.id
_entity.type
_entity.pdbx_description
1 polymer ?
#
loop_
_entity_poly.entity_id
_entity_poly.type
_entity_poly.pdbx_seq_one_letter_code
_entity_poly.pdbx_strand_id
1 'polypeptide(L)'
;MKLLLKALTIASAIVATPVLATGWTLSPEGSHLAYGTIKKNTVGEVNSFTGLSGHVTPDGKVEIEIDLSSIETNIDIRNDRMIEYVFRKAGSASLTAEFDMAEVSGLGVGETTNVDAETTLRLAGTAVAFDAEMFVARLSETTVMVTTNDMVFLSTEDAGVNAGVDKLMELANLPGITRTVPVTARLIFNIGEKKAEAATADPVAVAAVEGDIKAGKKVFRKCKACHQVKEGRNGVGPSLHGIIGASVGQAEGFKYSAPMAGSGIVWTPESLTAFLVDPKGTIPGNKMQFPGLKKDDDITNVIAYLQDVGQE
;
A
#
# COMPACT_ATOMS: atom_id res chain seq x y z
N MET A 1 -28.58 -39.91 48.59
CA MET A 1 -29.31 -38.94 47.73
C MET A 1 -28.32 -37.86 47.30
N LYS A 2 -28.04 -37.80 45.99
CA LYS A 2 -27.40 -36.72 45.21
C LYS A 2 -25.90 -36.42 45.43
N LEU A 3 -25.12 -36.97 44.49
CA LEU A 3 -23.86 -36.43 43.96
C LEU A 3 -23.99 -34.94 43.65
N LEU A 4 -22.95 -34.16 43.93
CA LEU A 4 -22.66 -32.88 43.29
C LEU A 4 -21.15 -32.75 43.09
N LEU A 5 -20.65 -33.30 41.98
CA LEU A 5 -19.35 -32.96 41.40
C LEU A 5 -19.45 -31.51 40.89
N LYS A 6 -18.68 -30.60 41.48
CA LYS A 6 -18.41 -29.29 40.87
C LYS A 6 -17.29 -29.49 39.84
N ALA A 7 -17.65 -29.55 38.56
CA ALA A 7 -16.71 -29.44 37.46
C ALA A 7 -16.14 -28.01 37.47
N LEU A 8 -14.85 -27.89 37.79
CA LEU A 8 -14.09 -26.66 37.62
C LEU A 8 -13.62 -26.62 36.17
N THR A 9 -14.38 -25.93 35.30
CA THR A 9 -13.96 -25.61 33.94
C THR A 9 -12.80 -24.62 34.01
N ILE A 10 -11.58 -25.12 33.88
CA ILE A 10 -10.41 -24.30 33.55
C ILE A 10 -10.57 -23.90 32.09
N ALA A 11 -11.06 -22.69 31.85
CA ALA A 11 -10.96 -22.06 30.54
C ALA A 11 -9.47 -21.78 30.28
N SER A 12 -8.80 -22.69 29.57
CA SER A 12 -7.55 -22.34 28.90
C SER A 12 -7.90 -21.31 27.83
N ALA A 13 -7.64 -20.04 28.14
CA ALA A 13 -7.51 -19.04 27.12
C ALA A 13 -6.31 -19.47 26.25
N ILE A 14 -6.61 -20.01 25.07
CA ILE A 14 -5.63 -20.14 24.00
C ILE A 14 -5.27 -18.69 23.64
N VAL A 15 -4.22 -18.18 24.28
CA VAL A 15 -3.52 -17.00 23.77
C VAL A 15 -2.91 -17.50 22.47
N ALA A 16 -3.55 -17.19 21.35
CA ALA A 16 -2.96 -17.36 20.03
C ALA A 16 -1.70 -16.50 20.01
N THR A 17 -0.57 -17.10 20.32
CA THR A 17 0.73 -16.55 19.97
C THR A 17 0.69 -16.28 18.47
N PRO A 18 1.02 -15.07 17.99
CA PRO A 18 1.17 -14.86 16.57
C PRO A 18 2.25 -15.84 16.11
N VAL A 19 1.85 -16.87 15.38
CA VAL A 19 2.78 -17.65 14.58
C VAL A 19 3.39 -16.62 13.64
N LEU A 20 4.68 -16.34 13.81
CA LEU A 20 5.45 -15.62 12.79
C LEU A 20 5.35 -16.48 11.54
N ALA A 21 4.44 -16.12 10.64
CA ALA A 21 4.23 -16.90 9.43
C ALA A 21 5.48 -16.77 8.58
N THR A 22 6.16 -17.90 8.36
CA THR A 22 7.22 -18.09 7.38
C THR A 22 6.61 -18.04 5.98
N GLY A 23 6.07 -16.88 5.60
CA GLY A 23 5.39 -16.64 4.33
C GLY A 23 6.09 -15.57 3.52
N TRP A 24 5.53 -15.28 2.35
CA TRP A 24 5.97 -14.17 1.52
C TRP A 24 5.13 -12.94 1.84
N THR A 25 5.74 -11.76 1.87
CA THR A 25 5.03 -10.48 2.05
C THR A 25 5.18 -9.62 0.81
N LEU A 26 4.08 -9.10 0.28
CA LEU A 26 4.09 -8.21 -0.88
C LEU A 26 4.79 -6.89 -0.52
N SER A 27 5.72 -6.46 -1.38
CA SER A 27 6.36 -5.15 -1.34
C SER A 27 5.61 -4.19 -2.28
N PRO A 28 4.92 -3.17 -1.76
CA PRO A 28 4.13 -2.26 -2.59
C PRO A 28 4.99 -1.46 -3.58
N GLU A 29 6.18 -1.00 -3.16
CA GLU A 29 7.08 -0.16 -3.97
C GLU A 29 7.56 -0.84 -5.25
N GLY A 30 7.77 -2.16 -5.18
CA GLY A 30 8.16 -2.96 -6.32
C GLY A 30 6.99 -3.48 -7.14
N SER A 31 5.76 -3.39 -6.63
CA SER A 31 4.58 -4.02 -7.21
C SER A 31 3.76 -3.06 -8.07
N HIS A 32 3.04 -3.59 -9.03
CA HIS A 32 2.20 -2.84 -9.94
C HIS A 32 1.04 -3.70 -10.44
N LEU A 33 -0.17 -3.18 -10.35
CA LEU A 33 -1.38 -3.78 -10.91
C LEU A 33 -1.99 -2.80 -11.89
N ALA A 34 -2.16 -3.23 -13.14
CA ALA A 34 -2.72 -2.40 -14.19
C ALA A 34 -3.83 -3.11 -14.95
N TYR A 35 -4.74 -2.31 -15.49
CA TYR A 35 -5.79 -2.77 -16.37
C TYR A 35 -6.00 -1.83 -17.56
N GLY A 36 -6.34 -2.40 -18.70
CA GLY A 36 -6.63 -1.68 -19.93
C GLY A 36 -8.12 -1.44 -20.14
N THR A 37 -8.48 -0.30 -20.72
CA THR A 37 -9.84 -0.04 -21.22
C THR A 37 -9.78 0.54 -22.62
N ILE A 38 -10.86 0.37 -23.39
CA ILE A 38 -11.03 1.02 -24.69
C ILE A 38 -12.30 1.86 -24.62
N LYS A 39 -12.21 3.15 -24.90
CA LYS A 39 -13.35 4.06 -25.01
C LYS A 39 -13.54 4.57 -26.43
N LYS A 40 -14.73 5.09 -26.74
CA LYS A 40 -15.08 5.58 -28.09
C LYS A 40 -14.84 4.51 -29.17
N ASN A 41 -14.84 3.24 -28.78
CA ASN A 41 -14.53 2.07 -29.59
C ASN A 41 -13.08 1.96 -30.11
N THR A 42 -12.22 2.97 -29.94
CA THR A 42 -10.88 2.99 -30.56
C THR A 42 -9.76 3.51 -29.67
N VAL A 43 -10.06 4.14 -28.54
CA VAL A 43 -9.06 4.80 -27.69
C VAL A 43 -8.71 3.90 -26.53
N GLY A 44 -7.55 3.24 -26.60
CA GLY A 44 -6.99 2.45 -25.51
C GLY A 44 -6.41 3.31 -24.40
N GLU A 45 -6.60 2.89 -23.16
CA GLU A 45 -6.09 3.55 -21.95
C GLU A 45 -5.55 2.50 -20.98
N VAL A 46 -4.50 2.83 -20.26
CA VAL A 46 -3.97 2.02 -19.15
C VAL A 46 -4.28 2.76 -17.85
N ASN A 47 -4.75 2.00 -16.88
CA ASN A 47 -5.07 2.47 -15.54
C ASN A 47 -4.40 1.54 -14.54
N SER A 48 -4.19 1.98 -13.31
CA SER A 48 -3.49 1.18 -12.30
C SER A 48 -4.04 1.40 -10.90
N PHE A 49 -3.62 0.55 -9.98
CA PHE A 49 -3.79 0.74 -8.54
C PHE A 49 -2.41 0.87 -7.90
N THR A 50 -2.26 1.86 -7.01
CA THR A 50 -0.99 2.14 -6.33
C THR A 50 -0.93 1.58 -4.91
N GLY A 51 -2.08 1.28 -4.31
CA GLY A 51 -2.21 0.68 -3.00
C GLY A 51 -2.44 -0.82 -3.10
N LEU A 52 -1.36 -1.59 -2.97
CA LEU A 52 -1.37 -3.04 -2.94
C LEU A 52 -0.76 -3.54 -1.63
N SER A 53 -1.36 -4.56 -1.03
CA SER A 53 -0.76 -5.30 0.08
C SER A 53 -1.13 -6.77 -0.05
N GLY A 54 -0.39 -7.65 0.61
CA GLY A 54 -0.71 -9.07 0.55
C GLY A 54 0.38 -9.97 1.08
N HIS A 55 0.06 -11.25 1.13
CA HIS A 55 0.96 -12.29 1.58
C HIS A 55 0.72 -13.61 0.86
N VAL A 56 1.73 -14.47 0.88
CA VAL A 56 1.62 -15.88 0.49
C VAL A 56 1.99 -16.73 1.69
N THR A 57 1.13 -17.68 2.04
CA THR A 57 1.37 -18.61 3.14
C THR A 57 2.37 -19.71 2.71
N PRO A 58 2.98 -20.44 3.66
CA PRO A 58 3.91 -21.52 3.32
C PRO A 58 3.30 -22.62 2.43
N ASP A 59 1.98 -22.80 2.49
CA ASP A 59 1.22 -23.77 1.68
C ASP A 59 0.74 -23.23 0.33
N GLY A 60 1.19 -22.03 -0.08
CA GLY A 60 0.91 -21.49 -1.42
C GLY A 60 -0.40 -20.71 -1.55
N LYS A 61 -1.08 -20.43 -0.44
CA LYS A 61 -2.28 -19.59 -0.45
C LYS A 61 -1.91 -18.13 -0.49
N VAL A 62 -2.50 -17.41 -1.42
CA VAL A 62 -2.29 -16.00 -1.69
C VAL A 62 -3.48 -15.21 -1.18
N GLU A 63 -3.21 -14.13 -0.45
CA GLU A 63 -4.20 -13.10 -0.13
C GLU A 63 -3.61 -11.73 -0.47
N ILE A 64 -4.21 -11.05 -1.44
CA ILE A 64 -3.85 -9.69 -1.86
C ILE A 64 -5.06 -8.79 -1.63
N GLU A 65 -4.81 -7.63 -1.03
CA GLU A 65 -5.76 -6.54 -0.90
C GLU A 65 -5.36 -5.39 -1.84
N ILE A 66 -6.34 -4.93 -2.61
CA ILE A 66 -6.22 -3.80 -3.53
C ILE A 66 -7.02 -2.64 -2.93
N ASP A 67 -6.35 -1.54 -2.59
CA ASP A 67 -7.01 -0.31 -2.17
C ASP A 67 -7.68 0.34 -3.39
N LEU A 68 -9.01 0.31 -3.43
CA LEU A 68 -9.76 0.84 -4.56
C LEU A 68 -9.75 2.38 -4.61
N SER A 69 -9.40 3.05 -3.52
CA SER A 69 -9.21 4.50 -3.49
C SER A 69 -7.91 4.95 -4.14
N SER A 70 -6.95 4.02 -4.29
CA SER A 70 -5.64 4.24 -4.93
C SER A 70 -5.67 4.17 -6.46
N ILE A 71 -6.86 4.10 -7.05
CA ILE A 71 -7.07 4.04 -8.50
C ILE A 71 -6.44 5.24 -9.19
N GLU A 72 -5.63 4.97 -10.21
CA GLU A 72 -5.01 5.98 -11.05
C GLU A 72 -5.41 5.79 -12.51
N THR A 73 -6.08 6.81 -13.05
CA THR A 73 -6.47 6.89 -14.47
C THR A 73 -5.85 8.10 -15.18
N ASN A 74 -4.95 8.83 -14.51
CA ASN A 74 -4.38 10.13 -14.86
C ASN A 74 -5.42 11.25 -15.03
N ILE A 75 -6.61 11.08 -14.47
CA ILE A 75 -7.72 12.05 -14.51
C ILE A 75 -8.47 12.00 -13.17
N ASP A 76 -8.24 12.98 -12.31
CA ASP A 76 -8.76 13.02 -10.94
C ASP A 76 -10.28 12.81 -10.87
N ILE A 77 -11.04 13.55 -11.69
CA ILE A 77 -12.50 13.43 -11.72
C ILE A 77 -12.96 12.04 -12.18
N ARG A 78 -12.15 11.31 -12.94
CA ARG A 78 -12.44 9.93 -13.33
C ARG A 78 -12.12 8.97 -12.19
N ASN A 79 -11.05 9.20 -11.43
CA ASN A 79 -10.73 8.43 -10.23
C ASN A 79 -11.91 8.50 -9.23
N ASP A 80 -12.42 9.71 -8.95
CA ASP A 80 -13.60 9.91 -8.08
C ASP A 80 -14.84 9.15 -8.59
N ARG A 81 -15.12 9.24 -9.90
CA ARG A 81 -16.27 8.56 -10.52
C ARG A 81 -16.12 7.05 -10.52
N MET A 82 -14.91 6.52 -10.69
CA MET A 82 -14.63 5.08 -10.57
C MET A 82 -14.97 4.60 -9.16
N ILE A 83 -14.47 5.31 -8.13
CA ILE A 83 -14.74 5.01 -6.73
C ILE A 83 -16.25 5.06 -6.46
N GLU A 84 -16.93 6.11 -6.91
CA GLU A 84 -18.35 6.30 -6.62
C GLU A 84 -19.25 5.28 -7.33
N TYR A 85 -19.07 5.08 -8.64
CA TYR A 85 -20.04 4.36 -9.46
C TYR A 85 -19.64 2.93 -9.79
N VAL A 86 -18.36 2.67 -10.08
CA VAL A 86 -17.87 1.33 -10.46
C VAL A 86 -17.60 0.50 -9.22
N PHE A 87 -16.83 1.05 -8.28
CA PHE A 87 -16.48 0.39 -7.03
C PHE A 87 -17.54 0.55 -5.94
N ARG A 88 -18.58 1.37 -6.17
CA ARG A 88 -19.69 1.61 -5.23
C ARG A 88 -19.22 2.04 -3.84
N LYS A 89 -18.15 2.84 -3.79
CA LYS A 89 -17.47 3.31 -2.57
C LYS A 89 -16.95 2.16 -1.68
N ALA A 90 -16.72 0.97 -2.24
CA ALA A 90 -15.96 -0.06 -1.54
C ALA A 90 -14.54 0.44 -1.27
N GLY A 91 -14.04 0.20 -0.06
CA GLY A 91 -12.68 0.61 0.33
C GLY A 91 -11.60 -0.24 -0.34
N SER A 92 -11.85 -1.55 -0.47
CA SER A 92 -10.90 -2.48 -1.07
C SER A 92 -11.57 -3.59 -1.87
N ALA A 93 -10.77 -4.22 -2.74
CA ALA A 93 -11.05 -5.51 -3.36
C ALA A 93 -10.05 -6.53 -2.82
N SER A 94 -10.45 -7.80 -2.75
CA SER A 94 -9.55 -8.88 -2.37
C SER A 94 -9.32 -9.84 -3.54
N LEU A 95 -8.09 -10.31 -3.67
CA LEU A 95 -7.70 -11.33 -4.63
C LEU A 95 -7.09 -12.49 -3.84
N THR A 96 -7.71 -13.65 -3.94
CA THR A 96 -7.20 -14.88 -3.35
C THR A 96 -6.77 -15.82 -4.45
N ALA A 97 -5.66 -16.52 -4.27
CA ALA A 97 -5.22 -17.54 -5.20
C ALA A 97 -4.55 -18.70 -4.46
N GLU A 98 -4.36 -19.81 -5.14
CA GLU A 98 -3.57 -20.95 -4.66
C GLU A 98 -2.70 -21.46 -5.80
N PHE A 99 -1.43 -21.75 -5.53
CA PHE A 99 -0.49 -22.33 -6.50
C PHE A 99 0.40 -23.36 -5.81
N ASP A 100 0.98 -24.28 -6.60
CA ASP A 100 1.83 -25.33 -6.06
C ASP A 100 3.21 -24.79 -5.64
N MET A 101 3.45 -24.73 -4.33
CA MET A 101 4.74 -24.31 -3.78
C MET A 101 5.88 -25.26 -4.13
N ALA A 102 5.62 -26.50 -4.54
CA ALA A 102 6.67 -27.43 -4.98
C ALA A 102 7.40 -26.93 -6.24
N GLU A 103 6.70 -26.23 -7.13
CA GLU A 103 7.27 -25.68 -8.36
C GLU A 103 8.15 -24.45 -8.09
N VAL A 104 7.89 -23.76 -6.97
CA VAL A 104 8.47 -22.44 -6.69
C VAL A 104 9.54 -22.47 -5.60
N SER A 105 9.35 -23.29 -4.57
CA SER A 105 10.26 -23.39 -3.41
C SER A 105 11.64 -23.94 -3.76
N GLY A 106 11.75 -24.67 -4.88
CA GLY A 106 13.00 -25.23 -5.38
C GLY A 106 13.87 -24.26 -6.18
N LEU A 107 13.35 -23.08 -6.54
CA LEU A 107 14.07 -22.13 -7.40
C LEU A 107 15.34 -21.62 -6.71
N GLY A 108 16.47 -21.77 -7.40
CA GLY A 108 17.70 -21.05 -7.12
C GLY A 108 17.58 -19.56 -7.47
N VAL A 109 18.49 -18.73 -6.92
CA VAL A 109 18.55 -17.31 -7.30
C VAL A 109 18.86 -17.16 -8.79
N GLY A 110 18.06 -16.37 -9.49
CA GLY A 110 18.10 -16.17 -10.93
C GLY A 110 17.28 -17.18 -11.73
N GLU A 111 16.75 -18.22 -11.11
CA GLU A 111 15.89 -19.21 -11.76
C GLU A 111 14.44 -18.72 -11.84
N THR A 112 13.72 -19.31 -12.80
CA THR A 112 12.37 -18.91 -13.17
C THR A 112 11.51 -20.14 -13.44
N THR A 113 10.21 -20.04 -13.17
CA THR A 113 9.21 -21.05 -13.56
C THR A 113 7.88 -20.36 -13.92
N ASN A 114 6.99 -21.09 -14.58
CA ASN A 114 5.60 -20.73 -14.69
C ASN A 114 4.78 -21.55 -13.70
N VAL A 115 3.74 -20.97 -13.13
CA VAL A 115 2.77 -21.67 -12.26
C VAL A 115 1.36 -21.28 -12.65
N ASP A 116 0.44 -22.23 -12.64
CA ASP A 116 -0.98 -21.96 -12.74
C ASP A 116 -1.54 -21.56 -11.38
N ALA A 117 -2.38 -20.53 -11.34
CA ALA A 117 -3.01 -20.04 -10.13
C ALA A 117 -4.53 -20.00 -10.29
N GLU A 118 -5.23 -20.81 -9.49
CA GLU A 118 -6.70 -20.72 -9.37
C GLU A 118 -7.05 -19.48 -8.56
N THR A 119 -7.58 -18.46 -9.23
CA THR A 119 -7.71 -17.11 -8.66
C THR A 119 -9.17 -16.73 -8.47
N THR A 120 -9.48 -16.03 -7.38
CA THR A 120 -10.77 -15.40 -7.14
C THR A 120 -10.59 -13.93 -6.79
N LEU A 121 -11.11 -13.04 -7.63
CA LEU A 121 -11.23 -11.61 -7.35
C LEU A 121 -12.60 -11.32 -6.73
N ARG A 122 -12.62 -10.69 -5.55
CA ARG A 122 -13.82 -10.10 -4.95
C ARG A 122 -13.80 -8.59 -5.13
N LEU A 123 -14.62 -8.09 -6.05
CA LEU A 123 -14.76 -6.67 -6.36
C LEU A 123 -16.17 -6.18 -6.02
N ALA A 124 -16.24 -5.18 -5.13
CA ALA A 124 -17.49 -4.51 -4.75
C ALA A 124 -18.63 -5.50 -4.37
N GLY A 125 -18.29 -6.59 -3.69
CA GLY A 125 -19.23 -7.63 -3.24
C GLY A 125 -19.50 -8.77 -4.24
N THR A 126 -18.93 -8.72 -5.45
CA THR A 126 -19.06 -9.79 -6.45
C THR A 126 -17.76 -10.59 -6.53
N ALA A 127 -17.85 -11.92 -6.60
CA ALA A 127 -16.70 -12.80 -6.75
C ALA A 127 -16.60 -13.29 -8.20
N VAL A 128 -15.39 -13.21 -8.77
CA VAL A 128 -15.06 -13.68 -10.11
C VAL A 128 -13.91 -14.67 -9.98
N ALA A 129 -14.15 -15.92 -10.38
CA ALA A 129 -13.11 -16.93 -10.46
C ALA A 129 -12.51 -16.95 -11.87
N PHE A 130 -11.19 -17.10 -11.96
CA PHE A 130 -10.46 -17.23 -13.22
C PHE A 130 -9.12 -17.93 -12.97
N ASP A 131 -8.61 -18.58 -14.01
CA ASP A 131 -7.26 -19.14 -13.99
C ASP A 131 -6.28 -18.11 -14.54
N ALA A 132 -5.10 -18.04 -13.93
CA ALA A 132 -4.02 -17.19 -14.40
C ALA A 132 -2.71 -17.98 -14.41
N GLU A 133 -2.02 -17.96 -15.54
CA GLU A 133 -0.63 -18.44 -15.61
C GLU A 133 0.30 -17.30 -15.16
N MET A 134 1.13 -17.60 -14.17
CA MET A 134 2.03 -16.64 -13.55
C MET A 134 3.48 -17.04 -13.83
N PHE A 135 4.29 -16.07 -14.28
CA PHE A 135 5.72 -16.20 -14.37
C PHE A 135 6.36 -15.79 -13.03
N VAL A 136 7.14 -16.69 -12.44
CA VAL A 136 7.79 -16.51 -11.15
C VAL A 136 9.31 -16.51 -11.35
N ALA A 137 9.98 -15.52 -10.76
CA ALA A 137 11.44 -15.39 -10.80
C ALA A 137 11.99 -15.13 -9.40
N ARG A 138 12.96 -15.93 -8.96
CA ARG A 138 13.66 -15.67 -7.69
C ARG A 138 14.79 -14.69 -7.93
N LEU A 139 14.62 -13.44 -7.50
CA LEU A 139 15.56 -12.36 -7.78
C LEU A 139 16.75 -12.34 -6.83
N SER A 140 16.54 -12.79 -5.60
CA SER A 140 17.58 -12.87 -4.56
C SER A 140 17.22 -13.97 -3.56
N GLU A 141 18.03 -14.14 -2.52
CA GLU A 141 17.71 -15.08 -1.43
C GLU A 141 16.37 -14.76 -0.76
N THR A 142 15.99 -13.48 -0.73
CA THR A 142 14.83 -12.97 0.00
C THR A 142 13.78 -12.34 -0.90
N THR A 143 13.98 -12.25 -2.22
CA THR A 143 13.07 -11.54 -3.12
C THR A 143 12.59 -12.44 -4.25
N VAL A 144 11.28 -12.47 -4.46
CA VAL A 144 10.62 -13.13 -5.59
C VAL A 144 9.79 -12.12 -6.34
N MET A 145 9.85 -12.20 -7.67
CA MET A 145 8.91 -11.52 -8.55
C MET A 145 7.91 -12.52 -9.09
N VAL A 146 6.63 -12.14 -9.06
CA VAL A 146 5.53 -12.88 -9.67
C VAL A 146 4.84 -11.94 -10.64
N THR A 147 4.74 -12.30 -11.91
CA THR A 147 4.06 -11.49 -12.92
C THR A 147 3.09 -12.34 -13.70
N THR A 148 2.01 -11.74 -14.20
CA THR A 148 1.14 -12.43 -15.16
C THR A 148 1.97 -12.83 -16.39
N ASN A 149 1.94 -14.10 -16.79
CA ASN A 149 2.66 -14.59 -17.98
C ASN A 149 1.99 -14.06 -19.25
N ASP A 150 0.66 -14.08 -19.28
CA ASP A 150 -0.20 -13.50 -20.30
C ASP A 150 -1.18 -12.47 -19.70
N MET A 151 -1.89 -11.72 -20.55
CA MET A 151 -2.97 -10.85 -20.07
C MET A 151 -4.15 -11.67 -19.57
N VAL A 152 -4.61 -11.35 -18.36
CA VAL A 152 -5.86 -11.91 -17.81
C VAL A 152 -7.02 -11.03 -18.26
N PHE A 153 -8.00 -11.61 -18.95
CA PHE A 153 -9.19 -10.87 -19.38
C PHE A 153 -10.35 -11.10 -18.41
N LEU A 154 -10.85 -10.02 -17.80
CA LEU A 154 -12.02 -10.06 -16.93
C LEU A 154 -13.22 -9.37 -17.59
N SER A 155 -14.41 -9.94 -17.43
CA SER A 155 -15.66 -9.33 -17.87
C SER A 155 -16.18 -8.35 -16.82
N THR A 156 -16.66 -7.18 -17.24
CA THR A 156 -17.34 -6.22 -16.36
C THR A 156 -18.71 -6.73 -15.91
N GLU A 157 -19.29 -7.68 -16.65
CA GLU A 157 -20.52 -8.36 -16.26
C GLU A 157 -20.28 -9.33 -15.10
N ASP A 158 -19.30 -10.22 -15.25
CA ASP A 158 -18.95 -11.21 -14.23
C ASP A 158 -18.49 -10.53 -12.94
N ALA A 159 -17.74 -9.42 -13.07
CA ALA A 159 -17.34 -8.59 -11.93
C ALA A 159 -18.48 -7.77 -11.31
N GLY A 160 -19.69 -7.78 -11.89
CA GLY A 160 -20.85 -7.08 -11.35
C GLY A 160 -20.70 -5.56 -11.37
N VAL A 161 -20.00 -5.00 -12.37
CA VAL A 161 -19.72 -3.56 -12.46
C VAL A 161 -20.29 -2.87 -13.72
N ASN A 162 -21.04 -3.59 -14.55
CA ASN A 162 -21.66 -3.03 -15.76
C ASN A 162 -22.43 -1.72 -15.55
N ALA A 163 -23.27 -1.66 -14.51
CA ALA A 163 -24.06 -0.46 -14.21
C ALA A 163 -23.17 0.76 -13.87
N GLY A 164 -22.04 0.52 -13.19
CA GLY A 164 -21.07 1.57 -12.91
C GLY A 164 -20.41 2.08 -14.19
N VAL A 165 -19.99 1.16 -15.06
CA VAL A 165 -19.41 1.50 -16.38
C VAL A 165 -20.42 2.25 -17.24
N ASP A 166 -21.70 1.86 -17.24
CA ASP A 166 -22.79 2.57 -17.93
C ASP A 166 -22.91 4.01 -17.43
N LYS A 167 -22.81 4.20 -16.12
CA LYS A 167 -22.85 5.54 -15.54
C LYS A 167 -21.65 6.39 -15.99
N LEU A 168 -20.46 5.81 -16.08
CA LEU A 168 -19.30 6.52 -16.61
C LEU A 168 -19.48 6.93 -18.07
N MET A 169 -20.05 6.06 -18.90
CA MET A 169 -20.35 6.37 -20.30
C MET A 169 -21.34 7.54 -20.42
N GLU A 170 -22.42 7.51 -19.63
CA GLU A 170 -23.42 8.58 -19.60
C GLU A 170 -22.77 9.92 -19.20
N LEU A 171 -22.05 9.95 -18.07
CA LEU A 171 -21.42 11.16 -17.52
C LEU A 171 -20.31 11.73 -18.41
N ALA A 172 -19.71 10.91 -19.27
CA ALA A 172 -18.68 11.32 -20.21
C ALA A 172 -19.20 11.47 -21.66
N ASN A 173 -20.50 11.25 -21.88
CA ASN A 173 -21.13 11.26 -23.20
C ASN A 173 -20.37 10.39 -24.23
N LEU A 174 -20.02 9.16 -23.84
CA LEU A 174 -19.24 8.23 -24.64
C LEU A 174 -20.16 7.24 -25.37
N PRO A 175 -19.86 6.89 -26.64
CA PRO A 175 -20.65 5.90 -27.38
C PRO A 175 -20.38 4.45 -26.95
N GLY A 176 -19.33 4.22 -26.15
CA GLY A 176 -18.94 2.89 -25.69
C GLY A 176 -17.67 2.90 -24.83
N ILE A 177 -17.64 1.98 -23.87
CA ILE A 177 -16.48 1.51 -23.11
C ILE A 177 -16.47 -0.02 -23.19
N THR A 178 -15.29 -0.62 -23.39
CA THR A 178 -15.13 -2.09 -23.46
C THR A 178 -15.69 -2.79 -22.21
N ARG A 179 -16.24 -3.98 -22.41
CA ARG A 179 -16.77 -4.85 -21.33
C ARG A 179 -15.84 -5.99 -20.95
N THR A 180 -14.74 -6.12 -21.67
CA THR A 180 -13.66 -7.06 -21.37
C THR A 180 -12.41 -6.24 -21.09
N VAL A 181 -11.83 -6.48 -19.91
CA VAL A 181 -10.77 -5.68 -19.33
C VAL A 181 -9.52 -6.56 -19.23
N PRO A 182 -8.47 -6.32 -20.04
CA PRO A 182 -7.18 -6.95 -19.81
C PRO A 182 -6.55 -6.42 -18.53
N VAL A 183 -6.02 -7.32 -17.72
CA VAL A 183 -5.35 -7.06 -16.44
C VAL A 183 -3.97 -7.69 -16.49
N THR A 184 -2.99 -6.96 -15.96
CA THR A 184 -1.62 -7.43 -15.80
C THR A 184 -1.14 -7.04 -14.41
N ALA A 185 -0.36 -7.92 -13.78
CA ALA A 185 0.25 -7.65 -12.49
C ALA A 185 1.72 -7.99 -12.53
N ARG A 186 2.55 -7.17 -11.87
CA ARG A 186 3.93 -7.46 -11.52
C ARG A 186 4.05 -7.25 -10.03
N LEU A 187 4.23 -8.31 -9.27
CA LEU A 187 4.20 -8.34 -7.82
C LEU A 187 5.58 -8.71 -7.31
N ILE A 188 6.07 -7.98 -6.33
CA ILE A 188 7.32 -8.26 -5.64
C ILE A 188 7.00 -8.75 -4.25
N PHE A 189 7.60 -9.88 -3.87
CA PHE A 189 7.42 -10.50 -2.58
C PHE A 189 8.77 -10.67 -1.87
N ASN A 190 8.76 -10.48 -0.55
CA ASN A 190 9.88 -10.76 0.32
C ASN A 190 9.66 -12.08 1.09
N ILE A 191 10.65 -12.97 1.08
CA ILE A 191 10.66 -14.28 1.76
C ILE A 191 11.37 -14.16 3.11
N GLY A 192 10.77 -14.70 4.17
CA GLY A 192 11.41 -14.83 5.49
C GLY A 192 11.04 -13.71 6.47
N GLU A 193 11.32 -13.96 7.76
CA GLU A 193 10.75 -13.24 8.91
C GLU A 193 10.72 -11.72 8.73
N LYS A 194 9.55 -11.12 8.93
CA LYS A 194 9.53 -9.80 9.56
C LYS A 194 9.96 -10.00 11.01
N LYS A 195 11.26 -10.17 11.23
CA LYS A 195 11.85 -9.77 12.50
C LYS A 195 11.56 -8.27 12.57
N ALA A 196 10.92 -7.84 13.64
CA ALA A 196 11.00 -6.44 14.04
C ALA A 196 12.49 -6.18 14.34
N GLU A 197 13.25 -5.93 13.29
CA GLU A 197 14.67 -5.63 13.37
C GLU A 197 14.76 -4.14 13.69
N ALA A 198 15.31 -3.85 14.87
CA ALA A 198 15.66 -2.50 15.25
C ALA A 198 16.48 -1.87 14.12
N ALA A 199 15.98 -0.78 13.57
CA ALA A 199 16.57 -0.07 12.44
C ALA A 199 18.02 0.32 12.76
N THR A 200 18.98 -0.46 12.26
CA THR A 200 20.30 0.06 11.92
C THR A 200 20.15 0.71 10.57
N ALA A 201 20.14 2.04 10.57
CA ALA A 201 19.96 2.88 9.41
C ALA A 201 21.15 2.74 8.45
N ASP A 202 20.92 2.07 7.32
CA ASP A 202 21.56 2.45 6.06
C ASP A 202 20.57 3.31 5.26
N PRO A 203 21.01 4.42 4.67
CA PRO A 203 20.10 5.42 4.10
C PRO A 203 19.43 4.90 2.82
N VAL A 204 18.10 4.82 2.86
CA VAL A 204 17.26 4.67 1.66
C VAL A 204 17.55 5.86 0.75
N ALA A 205 17.93 5.61 -0.50
CA ALA A 205 18.08 6.66 -1.50
C ALA A 205 16.69 7.19 -1.87
N VAL A 206 16.26 8.26 -1.22
CA VAL A 206 14.97 8.92 -1.48
C VAL A 206 15.11 9.85 -2.68
N ALA A 207 14.27 9.67 -3.70
CA ALA A 207 14.21 10.57 -4.86
C ALA A 207 13.93 12.02 -4.41
N ALA A 208 14.57 12.99 -5.07
CA ALA A 208 14.41 14.40 -4.75
C ALA A 208 13.02 14.92 -5.15
N VAL A 209 12.36 15.62 -4.23
CA VAL A 209 11.08 16.28 -4.50
C VAL A 209 11.34 17.63 -5.16
N GLU A 210 10.85 17.85 -6.38
CA GLU A 210 10.95 19.14 -7.07
C GLU A 210 9.96 20.16 -6.47
N GLY A 211 10.40 20.95 -5.49
CA GLY A 211 9.64 22.04 -4.88
C GLY A 211 10.45 23.33 -4.66
N ASP A 212 9.78 24.47 -4.46
CA ASP A 212 10.43 25.75 -4.13
C ASP A 212 10.87 25.77 -2.66
N ILE A 213 12.17 25.52 -2.44
CA ILE A 213 12.83 25.55 -1.12
C ILE A 213 12.63 26.88 -0.38
N LYS A 214 12.63 28.03 -1.08
CA LYS A 214 12.45 29.34 -0.46
C LYS A 214 11.00 29.52 0.01
N ALA A 215 10.02 29.04 -0.76
CA ALA A 215 8.63 28.97 -0.33
C ALA A 215 8.46 27.99 0.83
N GLY A 216 9.12 26.83 0.77
CA GLY A 216 9.12 25.80 1.81
C GLY A 216 9.61 26.31 3.15
N LYS A 217 10.70 27.07 3.17
CA LYS A 217 11.21 27.76 4.37
C LYS A 217 10.18 28.72 4.97
N LYS A 218 9.32 29.36 4.15
CA LYS A 218 8.22 30.20 4.65
C LYS A 218 7.11 29.35 5.26
N VAL A 219 6.74 28.22 4.64
CA VAL A 219 5.75 27.27 5.18
C VAL A 219 6.22 26.69 6.51
N PHE A 220 7.51 26.34 6.61
CA PHE A 220 8.13 25.81 7.83
C PHE A 220 8.00 26.74 9.04
N ARG A 221 7.73 28.04 8.85
CA ARG A 221 7.40 28.96 9.95
C ARG A 221 6.17 28.54 10.75
N LYS A 222 5.29 27.69 10.20
CA LYS A 222 4.16 27.07 10.91
C LYS A 222 4.61 25.95 11.86
N CYS A 223 5.76 25.33 11.59
CA CYS A 223 6.32 24.20 12.33
C CYS A 223 7.37 24.63 13.37
N LYS A 224 8.03 25.77 13.16
CA LYS A 224 9.17 26.25 13.99
C LYS A 224 8.86 26.47 15.48
N ALA A 225 7.58 26.57 15.84
CA ALA A 225 7.17 26.72 17.24
C ALA A 225 7.39 25.42 18.04
N CYS A 226 7.36 24.27 17.35
CA CYS A 226 7.53 22.96 17.97
C CYS A 226 8.81 22.26 17.52
N HIS A 227 9.24 22.48 16.28
CA HIS A 227 10.31 21.74 15.63
C HIS A 227 11.52 22.61 15.30
N GLN A 228 12.68 21.99 15.26
CA GLN A 228 13.93 22.57 14.78
C GLN A 228 14.48 21.70 13.64
N VAL A 229 15.22 22.32 12.72
CA VAL A 229 15.93 21.62 11.63
C VAL A 229 17.43 21.45 11.94
N LYS A 230 17.83 21.73 13.18
CA LYS A 230 19.18 21.47 13.66
C LYS A 230 19.22 20.07 14.26
N GLU A 231 20.23 19.28 13.90
CA GLU A 231 20.46 17.94 14.42
C GLU A 231 20.40 17.88 15.95
N GLY A 232 19.73 16.84 16.48
CA GLY A 232 19.68 16.52 17.91
C GLY A 232 18.92 17.50 18.82
N ARG A 233 18.39 18.62 18.31
CA ARG A 233 17.69 19.62 19.15
C ARG A 233 16.18 19.39 19.20
N ASN A 234 15.75 18.58 20.15
CA ASN A 234 14.34 18.35 20.46
C ASN A 234 13.71 19.52 21.25
N GLY A 235 12.41 19.75 21.06
CA GLY A 235 11.61 20.77 21.75
C GLY A 235 10.21 20.23 22.10
N VAL A 236 9.15 20.99 21.78
CA VAL A 236 7.77 20.48 21.87
C VAL A 236 7.56 19.31 20.90
N GLY A 237 8.21 19.36 19.73
CA GLY A 237 8.36 18.25 18.80
C GLY A 237 9.84 17.82 18.67
N PRO A 238 10.10 16.67 18.03
CA PRO A 238 11.46 16.23 17.73
C PRO A 238 12.16 17.16 16.74
N SER A 239 13.50 17.05 16.66
CA SER A 239 14.23 17.58 15.51
C SER A 239 13.73 16.94 14.21
N LEU A 240 13.68 17.73 13.14
CA LEU A 240 13.33 17.29 11.79
C LEU A 240 14.54 17.28 10.85
N HIS A 241 15.74 17.46 11.39
CA HIS A 241 16.97 17.30 10.61
C HIS A 241 17.09 15.86 10.14
N GLY A 242 17.40 15.64 8.85
CA GLY A 242 17.53 14.31 8.26
C GLY A 242 16.28 13.44 8.39
N ILE A 243 15.09 14.06 8.48
CA ILE A 243 13.86 13.29 8.73
C ILE A 243 13.42 12.46 7.53
N ILE A 244 13.74 12.90 6.31
CA ILE A 244 13.37 12.17 5.10
C ILE A 244 14.22 10.90 5.01
N GLY A 245 13.56 9.74 4.89
CA GLY A 245 14.15 8.42 5.00
C GLY A 245 14.23 7.88 6.43
N ALA A 246 13.95 8.68 7.46
CA ALA A 246 14.01 8.24 8.85
C ALA A 246 12.73 7.50 9.28
N SER A 247 12.88 6.52 10.15
CA SER A 247 11.75 5.83 10.78
C SER A 247 10.97 6.78 11.70
N VAL A 248 9.64 6.73 11.61
CA VAL A 248 8.75 7.53 12.44
C VAL A 248 8.90 7.14 13.91
N GLY A 249 8.96 8.14 14.78
CA GLY A 249 8.97 7.89 16.22
C GLY A 249 10.32 7.47 16.81
N GLN A 250 11.42 7.64 16.07
CA GLN A 250 12.75 7.15 16.46
C GLN A 250 13.79 8.25 16.74
N ALA A 251 13.40 9.54 16.77
CA ALA A 251 14.35 10.60 17.12
C ALA A 251 14.91 10.41 18.55
N GLU A 252 16.24 10.34 18.65
CA GLU A 252 16.93 10.13 19.91
C GLU A 252 16.56 11.22 20.93
N GLY A 253 16.29 10.82 22.17
CA GLY A 253 15.98 11.73 23.26
C GLY A 253 14.59 12.41 23.20
N PHE A 254 13.71 12.05 22.25
CA PHE A 254 12.34 12.54 22.20
C PHE A 254 11.32 11.48 22.63
N LYS A 255 10.37 11.85 23.50
CA LYS A 255 9.32 10.93 23.97
C LYS A 255 8.08 11.01 23.09
N TYR A 256 7.96 10.05 22.17
CA TYR A 256 6.82 9.91 21.29
C TYR A 256 5.55 9.39 21.99
N SER A 257 4.40 9.58 21.34
CA SER A 257 3.17 8.84 21.67
C SER A 257 3.28 7.39 21.21
N ALA A 258 2.61 6.46 21.91
CA ALA A 258 2.65 5.04 21.56
C ALA A 258 2.27 4.77 20.08
N PRO A 259 1.23 5.41 19.50
CA PRO A 259 0.93 5.24 18.08
C PRO A 259 2.01 5.75 17.13
N MET A 260 2.77 6.79 17.53
CA MET A 260 3.83 7.35 16.69
C MET A 260 5.07 6.45 16.73
N ALA A 261 5.48 6.04 17.93
CA ALA A 261 6.62 5.15 18.15
C ALA A 261 6.40 3.75 17.55
N GLY A 262 5.16 3.25 17.56
CA GLY A 262 4.78 1.95 17.03
C GLY A 262 4.22 1.97 15.60
N SER A 263 4.30 3.11 14.89
CA SER A 263 3.67 3.23 13.56
C SER A 263 4.35 2.36 12.50
N GLY A 264 5.65 2.11 12.62
CA GLY A 264 6.43 1.37 11.62
C GLY A 264 6.56 2.09 10.27
N ILE A 265 6.14 3.36 10.20
CA ILE A 265 6.22 4.19 8.98
C ILE A 265 7.67 4.69 8.82
N VAL A 266 8.09 4.89 7.58
CA VAL A 266 9.29 5.66 7.21
C VAL A 266 8.84 6.98 6.61
N TRP A 267 9.51 8.08 6.93
CA TRP A 267 9.22 9.40 6.38
C TRP A 267 9.72 9.52 4.94
N THR A 268 8.89 9.16 3.98
CA THR A 268 9.08 9.44 2.55
C THR A 268 8.33 10.74 2.20
N PRO A 269 8.56 11.35 1.02
CA PRO A 269 7.73 12.45 0.55
C PRO A 269 6.24 12.17 0.62
N GLU A 270 5.83 10.94 0.31
CA GLU A 270 4.44 10.49 0.28
C GLU A 270 3.88 10.37 1.70
N SER A 271 4.60 9.70 2.61
CA SER A 271 4.13 9.54 4.00
C SER A 271 4.18 10.85 4.79
N LEU A 272 5.14 11.73 4.50
CA LEU A 272 5.17 13.09 5.01
C LEU A 272 4.02 13.93 4.44
N THR A 273 3.68 13.77 3.17
CA THR A 273 2.53 14.47 2.56
C THR A 273 1.24 14.11 3.28
N ALA A 274 0.94 12.82 3.43
CA ALA A 274 -0.24 12.35 4.15
C ALA A 274 -0.28 12.89 5.59
N PHE A 275 0.84 12.77 6.29
CA PHE A 275 0.94 13.25 7.67
C PHE A 275 0.81 14.77 7.79
N LEU A 276 1.31 15.55 6.83
CA LEU A 276 1.20 17.01 6.83
C LEU A 276 -0.21 17.49 6.46
N VAL A 277 -1.01 16.72 5.73
CA VAL A 277 -2.42 17.03 5.42
C VAL A 277 -3.32 16.86 6.64
N ASP A 278 -3.17 15.73 7.34
CA ASP A 278 -3.91 15.45 8.57
C ASP A 278 -3.09 14.53 9.50
N PRO A 279 -2.32 15.11 10.45
CA PRO A 279 -1.53 14.31 11.38
C PRO A 279 -2.38 13.35 12.20
N LYS A 280 -3.56 13.81 12.68
CA LYS A 280 -4.44 13.02 13.57
C LYS A 280 -5.18 11.93 12.82
N GLY A 281 -5.55 12.18 11.56
CA GLY A 281 -6.09 11.17 10.65
C GLY A 281 -5.04 10.12 10.27
N THR A 282 -3.83 10.55 9.94
CA THR A 282 -2.75 9.65 9.50
C THR A 282 -2.24 8.74 10.61
N ILE A 283 -2.06 9.28 11.82
CA ILE A 283 -1.64 8.50 12.99
C ILE A 283 -2.60 8.80 14.15
N PRO A 284 -3.72 8.06 14.26
CA PRO A 284 -4.68 8.27 15.35
C PRO A 284 -4.04 8.14 16.72
N GLY A 285 -4.33 9.12 17.60
CA GLY A 285 -3.76 9.17 18.95
C GLY A 285 -2.32 9.71 19.02
N ASN A 286 -1.78 10.26 17.92
CA ASN A 286 -0.55 11.02 18.00
C ASN A 286 -0.74 12.34 18.78
N LYS A 287 0.35 12.86 19.35
CA LYS A 287 0.33 14.05 20.22
C LYS A 287 0.50 15.38 19.47
N MET A 288 0.76 15.38 18.17
CA MET A 288 0.93 16.59 17.38
C MET A 288 -0.41 17.31 17.24
N GLN A 289 -0.52 18.51 17.81
CA GLN A 289 -1.75 19.33 17.75
C GLN A 289 -1.83 20.19 16.48
N PHE A 290 -1.23 19.73 15.38
CA PHE A 290 -1.21 20.47 14.13
C PHE A 290 -2.45 20.14 13.30
N PRO A 291 -3.20 21.15 12.81
CA PRO A 291 -4.45 20.93 12.06
C PRO A 291 -4.23 20.50 10.59
N GLY A 292 -2.98 20.41 10.16
CA GLY A 292 -2.60 20.08 8.79
C GLY A 292 -2.44 21.29 7.86
N LEU A 293 -1.73 21.08 6.77
CA LEU A 293 -1.62 21.99 5.62
C LEU A 293 -2.77 21.71 4.65
N LYS A 294 -3.26 22.76 3.98
CA LYS A 294 -4.42 22.69 3.08
C LYS A 294 -4.09 22.93 1.61
N LYS A 295 -2.83 23.25 1.31
CA LYS A 295 -2.37 23.56 -0.05
C LYS A 295 -1.28 22.58 -0.40
N ASP A 296 -1.42 21.91 -1.54
CA ASP A 296 -0.47 20.91 -2.01
C ASP A 296 0.88 21.55 -2.32
N ASP A 297 0.89 22.78 -2.84
CA ASP A 297 2.11 23.58 -3.00
C ASP A 297 2.80 23.85 -1.65
N ASP A 298 2.06 24.12 -0.57
CA ASP A 298 2.67 24.35 0.75
C ASP A 298 3.36 23.05 1.23
N ILE A 299 2.75 21.89 0.97
CA ILE A 299 3.24 20.57 1.39
C ILE A 299 4.49 20.19 0.58
N THR A 300 4.40 20.26 -0.75
CA THR A 300 5.50 19.96 -1.66
C THR A 300 6.71 20.84 -1.35
N ASN A 301 6.48 22.15 -1.18
CA ASN A 301 7.56 23.09 -0.89
C ASN A 301 8.20 22.84 0.49
N VAL A 302 7.42 22.53 1.54
CA VAL A 302 8.00 22.27 2.87
C VAL A 302 8.79 20.96 2.90
N ILE A 303 8.37 19.94 2.15
CA ILE A 303 9.14 18.68 2.01
C ILE A 303 10.46 18.94 1.29
N ALA A 304 10.45 19.68 0.18
CA ALA A 304 11.68 20.07 -0.52
C ALA A 304 12.64 20.85 0.40
N TYR A 305 12.10 21.75 1.24
CA TYR A 305 12.92 22.46 2.24
C TYR A 305 13.48 21.54 3.33
N LEU A 306 12.72 20.55 3.81
CA LEU A 306 13.20 19.57 4.79
C LEU A 306 14.28 18.65 4.21
N GLN A 307 14.20 18.36 2.91
CA GLN A 307 15.22 17.60 2.19
C GLN A 307 16.54 18.38 2.11
N ASP A 308 16.46 19.65 1.72
CA ASP A 308 17.60 20.57 1.62
C ASP A 308 18.35 20.73 2.96
N VAL A 309 17.64 21.08 4.04
CA VAL A 309 18.25 21.27 5.36
C VAL A 309 18.62 19.98 6.09
N GLY A 310 18.24 18.83 5.55
CA GLY A 310 18.68 17.52 6.03
C GLY A 310 20.02 17.07 5.45
N GLN A 311 20.53 17.78 4.44
CA GLN A 311 21.81 17.51 3.77
C GLN A 311 22.96 18.42 4.23
N GLU A 312 22.66 19.48 5.01
CA GLU A 312 23.62 20.47 5.56
C GLU A 312 24.05 20.16 7.01
#